data_AF-W9GEG9-F1
#
_entry.id   AF-W9GEG9-F1
#
_cell.length_a   1.000
_cell.length_b   1.000
_cell.length_c   1.000
_cell.angle_alpha   90.00
_cell.angle_beta   90.00
_cell.angle_gamma   90.00
#
_symmetry.space_group_name_H-M   'P 1'
#
loop_
_entity.id
_entity.type
_entity.pdbx_description
1 polymer ?
#
loop_
_entity_poly.entity_id
_entity_poly.type
_entity_poly.pdbx_seq_one_letter_code
_entity_poly.pdbx_strand_id
1 'polypeptide(L)'
;MSRQLAFVIAGVAAVIGVLLVVHLWRWSRAHPGQWGAAQSLTALGLVVSLLAVMLPLVTANGGEDPAVATYRQRVSSTCASLQASTNPLMDAMNSSGSIDRARLEKGLRNQVKAAEGAVATLWRTAPPDALADASAAARQSADAFFRTMNGELDRMSEELPRTASLQQVSAYFGSLDAAVRPAASEFAAAMTELAGKQCGVTTAPAG
;
A
#
# COMPACT_ATOMS: atom_id res chain seq x y z
N MET A 1 -23.75 -13.46 -3.77
CA MET A 1 -23.61 -14.28 -2.55
C MET A 1 -22.65 -13.63 -1.56
N SER A 2 -23.06 -12.63 -0.76
CA SER A 2 -22.17 -12.08 0.31
C SER A 2 -22.88 -11.40 1.47
N ARG A 3 -24.22 -11.47 1.58
CA ARG A 3 -24.93 -10.98 2.79
C ARG A 3 -24.71 -11.90 3.99
N GLN A 4 -24.52 -13.21 3.75
CA GLN A 4 -24.35 -14.19 4.82
C GLN A 4 -23.01 -14.05 5.57
N LEU A 5 -21.92 -13.60 4.93
CA LEU A 5 -20.63 -13.45 5.60
C LEU A 5 -20.62 -12.31 6.64
N ALA A 6 -21.34 -11.21 6.39
CA ALA A 6 -21.44 -10.09 7.33
C ALA A 6 -22.25 -10.46 8.59
N PHE A 7 -23.32 -11.25 8.45
CA PHE A 7 -24.06 -11.78 9.59
C PHE A 7 -23.25 -12.78 10.41
N VAL A 8 -22.39 -13.57 9.77
CA VAL A 8 -21.52 -14.53 10.46
C VAL A 8 -20.46 -13.80 11.30
N ILE A 9 -19.82 -12.74 10.78
CA ILE A 9 -18.80 -11.99 11.53
C ILE A 9 -19.44 -11.21 12.71
N ALA A 10 -20.59 -10.59 12.48
CA ALA A 10 -21.34 -9.90 13.56
C ALA A 10 -21.83 -10.88 14.64
N GLY A 11 -22.30 -12.06 14.24
CA GLY A 11 -22.70 -13.13 15.16
C GLY A 11 -21.53 -13.66 15.99
N VAL A 12 -20.36 -13.86 15.38
CA VAL A 12 -19.15 -14.34 16.09
C VAL A 12 -18.68 -13.33 17.13
N ALA A 13 -18.71 -12.02 16.83
CA ALA A 13 -18.34 -10.98 17.80
C ALA A 13 -19.29 -10.93 19.01
N ALA A 14 -20.60 -11.11 18.79
CA ALA A 14 -21.59 -11.17 19.87
C ALA A 14 -21.39 -12.40 20.77
N VAL A 15 -21.09 -13.57 20.18
CA VAL A 15 -20.82 -14.80 20.93
C VAL A 15 -19.53 -14.69 21.75
N ILE A 16 -18.46 -14.10 21.20
CA ILE A 16 -17.21 -13.85 21.94
C ILE A 16 -17.45 -12.91 23.12
N GLY A 17 -18.24 -11.85 22.94
CA GLY A 17 -18.62 -10.93 24.03
C GLY A 17 -19.36 -11.62 25.17
N VAL A 18 -20.36 -12.46 24.84
CA VAL A 18 -21.10 -13.24 25.84
C VAL A 18 -20.20 -14.26 26.55
N LEU A 19 -19.32 -14.94 25.82
CA LEU A 19 -18.37 -15.90 26.40
C LEU A 19 -17.39 -15.22 27.36
N LEU A 20 -16.89 -14.03 27.03
CA LEU A 20 -16.02 -13.25 27.93
C LEU A 20 -16.74 -12.84 29.22
N VAL A 21 -17.99 -12.38 29.11
CA VAL A 21 -18.80 -12.01 30.29
C VAL A 21 -19.07 -13.23 31.18
N VAL A 22 -19.44 -14.38 30.58
CA VAL A 22 -19.66 -15.63 31.33
C VAL A 22 -18.37 -16.15 31.95
N HIS A 23 -17.24 -16.04 31.26
CA HIS A 23 -15.94 -16.47 31.77
C HIS A 23 -15.49 -15.60 32.95
N LEU A 24 -15.63 -14.29 32.83
CA LEU A 24 -15.34 -13.33 33.91
C LEU A 24 -16.24 -13.58 35.14
N TRP A 25 -17.53 -13.84 34.91
CA TRP A 25 -18.48 -14.16 35.99
C TRP A 25 -18.19 -15.51 36.67
N ARG A 26 -17.77 -16.52 35.91
CA ARG A 26 -17.39 -17.82 36.46
C ARG A 26 -16.08 -17.72 37.26
N TRP A 27 -15.12 -16.96 36.77
CA TRP A 27 -13.87 -16.69 37.47
C TRP A 27 -14.09 -15.91 38.77
N SER A 28 -14.98 -14.91 38.77
CA SER A 28 -15.29 -14.13 39.96
C SER A 28 -15.95 -14.96 41.08
N ARG A 29 -16.71 -16.00 40.72
CA ARG A 29 -17.23 -16.97 41.71
C ARG A 29 -16.17 -17.90 42.28
N ALA A 30 -15.13 -18.22 41.51
CA ALA A 30 -14.08 -19.15 41.92
C ALA A 30 -13.05 -18.51 42.88
N HIS A 31 -12.94 -17.18 42.88
CA HIS A 31 -11.95 -16.46 43.71
C HIS A 31 -12.59 -15.33 44.54
N PRO A 32 -13.38 -15.65 45.57
CA PRO A 32 -14.15 -14.67 46.36
C PRO A 32 -13.33 -13.73 47.27
N GLY A 33 -11.99 -13.67 47.14
CA GLY A 33 -11.10 -12.96 48.08
C GLY A 33 -10.12 -11.95 47.49
N GLN A 34 -10.15 -11.68 46.17
CA GLN A 34 -9.14 -10.83 45.50
C GLN A 34 -9.66 -9.41 45.14
N TRP A 35 -10.64 -8.90 45.89
CA TRP A 35 -11.37 -7.65 45.61
C TRP A 35 -10.66 -6.38 46.12
N GLY A 36 -9.37 -6.21 45.81
CA GLY A 36 -8.63 -4.99 46.13
C GLY A 36 -8.51 -3.98 44.98
N ALA A 37 -8.69 -4.39 43.72
CA ALA A 37 -8.35 -3.56 42.55
C ALA A 37 -9.43 -3.53 41.45
N ALA A 38 -10.63 -4.07 41.69
CA ALA A 38 -11.66 -4.25 40.65
C ALA A 38 -12.90 -3.36 40.81
N GLN A 39 -12.79 -2.22 41.51
CA GLN A 39 -13.91 -1.25 41.64
C GLN A 39 -13.87 -0.12 40.59
N SER A 40 -12.85 -0.07 39.73
CA SER A 40 -12.69 0.99 38.72
C SER A 40 -13.22 0.61 37.32
N LEU A 41 -13.74 -0.60 37.12
CA LEU A 41 -14.13 -1.09 35.77
C LEU A 41 -15.65 -1.15 35.51
N THR A 42 -16.50 -0.88 36.49
CA THR A 42 -17.96 -0.84 36.29
C THR A 42 -18.46 0.48 35.70
N ALA A 43 -17.66 1.56 35.74
CA ALA A 43 -18.00 2.83 35.06
C ALA A 43 -17.64 2.84 33.56
N LEU A 44 -16.71 1.99 33.10
CA LEU A 44 -16.33 1.90 31.69
C LEU A 44 -17.20 0.92 30.89
N GLY A 45 -17.83 -0.08 31.53
CA GLY A 45 -18.71 -1.04 30.84
C GLY A 45 -20.02 -0.43 30.31
N LEU A 46 -20.53 0.60 30.97
CA LEU A 46 -21.79 1.25 30.58
C LEU A 46 -21.61 2.29 29.46
N VAL A 47 -20.42 2.92 29.36
CA VAL A 47 -20.09 3.83 28.25
C VAL A 47 -19.85 3.05 26.95
N VAL A 48 -19.21 1.87 27.02
CA VAL A 48 -19.00 1.00 25.84
C VAL A 48 -20.32 0.39 25.35
N SER A 49 -21.27 0.08 26.24
CA SER A 49 -22.56 -0.49 25.85
C SER A 49 -23.50 0.56 25.22
N LEU A 50 -23.46 1.82 25.67
CA LEU A 50 -24.21 2.91 25.03
C LEU A 50 -23.62 3.33 23.67
N LEU A 51 -22.29 3.24 23.50
CA LEU A 51 -21.66 3.40 22.18
C LEU A 51 -22.06 2.26 21.23
N ALA A 52 -22.10 1.00 21.69
CA ALA A 52 -22.48 -0.14 20.85
C ALA A 52 -23.96 -0.12 20.41
N VAL A 53 -24.87 0.47 21.19
CA VAL A 53 -26.30 0.59 20.83
C VAL A 53 -26.61 1.86 20.03
N MET A 54 -25.79 2.92 20.13
CA MET A 54 -25.90 4.13 19.29
C MET A 54 -25.20 4.02 17.92
N LEU A 55 -24.30 3.04 17.74
CA LEU A 55 -23.53 2.86 16.51
C LEU A 55 -24.29 2.37 15.26
N PRO A 56 -25.54 1.85 15.28
CA PRO A 56 -26.27 1.62 14.04
C PRO A 56 -27.10 2.81 13.54
N LEU A 57 -27.14 3.96 14.23
CA LEU A 57 -27.96 5.11 13.83
C LEU A 57 -27.19 6.31 13.27
N VAL A 58 -25.85 6.28 13.27
CA VAL A 58 -24.99 7.29 12.62
C VAL A 58 -24.24 6.70 11.43
N THR A 59 -24.96 6.10 10.48
CA THR A 59 -24.43 5.87 9.11
C THR A 59 -25.47 6.12 8.01
N ALA A 60 -26.61 6.74 8.33
CA ALA A 60 -27.65 7.06 7.35
C ALA A 60 -27.42 8.40 6.60
N ASN A 61 -26.29 9.09 6.79
CA ASN A 61 -25.98 10.33 6.06
C ASN A 61 -24.52 10.32 5.57
N GLY A 62 -24.32 10.01 4.28
CA GLY A 62 -23.10 10.35 3.54
C GLY A 62 -21.94 9.35 3.57
N GLY A 63 -22.18 8.06 3.79
CA GLY A 63 -21.13 7.04 3.69
C GLY A 63 -20.63 6.88 2.25
N GLU A 64 -19.32 6.95 2.04
CA GLU A 64 -18.64 6.62 0.78
C GLU A 64 -19.11 5.25 0.27
N ASP A 65 -19.40 5.14 -1.03
CA ASP A 65 -19.82 3.89 -1.66
C ASP A 65 -18.83 2.76 -1.32
N PRO A 66 -19.28 1.61 -0.76
CA PRO A 66 -18.42 0.48 -0.44
C PRO A 66 -17.54 0.01 -1.61
N ALA A 67 -17.99 0.16 -2.86
CA ALA A 67 -17.21 -0.17 -4.06
C ALA A 67 -16.04 0.81 -4.25
N VAL A 68 -16.27 2.11 -4.03
CA VAL A 68 -15.24 3.16 -4.06
C VAL A 68 -14.20 2.93 -2.97
N ALA A 69 -14.64 2.68 -1.74
CA ALA A 69 -13.74 2.39 -0.62
C ALA A 69 -12.88 1.14 -0.88
N THR A 70 -13.48 0.07 -1.40
CA THR A 70 -12.76 -1.16 -1.74
C THR A 70 -11.73 -0.93 -2.85
N TYR A 71 -12.08 -0.15 -3.88
CA TYR A 71 -11.17 0.16 -4.97
C TYR A 71 -9.99 1.02 -4.49
N ARG A 72 -10.26 2.08 -3.70
CA ARG A 72 -9.24 2.92 -3.08
C ARG A 72 -8.26 2.15 -2.20
N GLN A 73 -8.75 1.15 -1.47
CA GLN A 73 -7.90 0.25 -0.69
C GLN A 73 -6.96 -0.58 -1.59
N ARG A 74 -7.44 -1.06 -2.75
CA ARG A 74 -6.59 -1.76 -3.74
C ARG A 74 -5.52 -0.82 -4.30
N VAL A 75 -5.90 0.39 -4.68
CA VAL A 75 -4.96 1.42 -5.17
C VAL A 75 -3.87 1.67 -4.13
N SER A 76 -4.26 1.83 -2.86
CA SER A 76 -3.32 2.02 -1.75
C SER A 76 -2.36 0.84 -1.55
N SER A 77 -2.86 -0.39 -1.71
CA SER A 77 -2.04 -1.60 -1.67
C SER A 77 -1.05 -1.65 -2.83
N THR A 78 -1.48 -1.25 -4.03
CA THR A 78 -0.61 -1.12 -5.20
C THR A 78 0.48 -0.07 -4.95
N CYS A 79 0.13 1.10 -4.41
CA CYS A 79 1.08 2.15 -4.03
C CYS A 79 2.16 1.62 -3.07
N ALA A 80 1.76 0.89 -2.02
CA ALA A 80 2.71 0.29 -1.09
C ALA A 80 3.65 -0.71 -1.77
N SER A 81 3.14 -1.47 -2.74
CA SER A 81 3.93 -2.43 -3.51
C SER A 81 4.95 -1.76 -4.42
N LEU A 82 4.62 -0.57 -4.97
CA LEU A 82 5.53 0.21 -5.80
C LEU A 82 6.72 0.79 -5.02
N GLN A 83 6.57 0.99 -3.71
CA GLN A 83 7.65 1.47 -2.84
C GLN A 83 8.59 0.34 -2.38
N ALA A 84 8.16 -0.91 -2.46
CA ALA A 84 8.96 -2.06 -2.08
C ALA A 84 10.08 -2.28 -3.12
N SER A 85 11.24 -1.69 -2.87
CA SER A 85 12.41 -1.80 -3.76
C SER A 85 13.44 -2.77 -3.20
N THR A 86 14.00 -3.58 -4.09
CA THR A 86 15.32 -4.19 -3.89
C THR A 86 16.40 -3.13 -4.14
N ASN A 87 17.65 -3.38 -3.77
CA ASN A 87 18.77 -2.49 -4.10
C ASN A 87 19.60 -3.14 -5.24
N PRO A 88 19.38 -2.78 -6.52
CA PRO A 88 20.10 -3.33 -7.67
C PRO A 88 21.57 -2.96 -7.69
N LEU A 89 21.93 -1.86 -7.03
CA LEU A 89 23.31 -1.38 -6.94
C LEU A 89 24.16 -2.36 -6.13
N MET A 90 23.63 -2.83 -5.00
CA MET A 90 24.30 -3.83 -4.16
C MET A 90 24.49 -5.15 -4.91
N ASP A 91 23.48 -5.61 -5.65
CA ASP A 91 23.55 -6.86 -6.43
C ASP A 91 24.52 -6.76 -7.62
N ALA A 92 24.73 -5.54 -8.14
CA ALA A 92 25.62 -5.27 -9.26
C ALA A 92 27.08 -4.99 -8.85
N MET A 93 27.33 -4.75 -7.56
CA MET A 93 28.68 -4.48 -7.05
C MET A 93 29.52 -5.76 -6.98
N ASN A 94 30.74 -5.70 -7.51
CA ASN A 94 31.70 -6.80 -7.46
C ASN A 94 32.67 -6.67 -6.26
N SER A 95 33.55 -7.64 -6.08
CA SER A 95 34.54 -7.64 -4.97
C SER A 95 35.59 -6.54 -5.07
N SER A 96 35.75 -5.89 -6.22
CA SER A 96 36.64 -4.73 -6.39
C SER A 96 35.93 -3.38 -6.17
N GLY A 97 34.65 -3.40 -5.76
CA GLY A 97 33.84 -2.19 -5.57
C GLY A 97 33.43 -1.50 -6.87
N SER A 98 33.61 -2.18 -8.01
CA SER A 98 33.10 -1.72 -9.31
C SER A 98 31.72 -2.31 -9.56
N ILE A 99 30.94 -1.65 -10.42
CA ILE A 99 29.57 -2.02 -10.70
C ILE A 99 29.48 -2.62 -12.10
N ASP A 100 28.93 -3.83 -12.18
CA ASP A 100 28.63 -4.49 -13.45
C ASP A 100 27.36 -3.89 -14.04
N ARG A 101 27.50 -3.18 -15.16
CA ARG A 101 26.39 -2.48 -15.82
C ARG A 101 25.27 -3.44 -16.22
N ALA A 102 25.59 -4.62 -16.73
CA ALA A 102 24.57 -5.58 -17.20
C ALA A 102 23.75 -6.15 -16.03
N ARG A 103 24.40 -6.38 -14.88
CA ARG A 103 23.68 -6.78 -13.65
C ARG A 103 22.82 -5.64 -13.13
N LEU A 104 23.32 -4.41 -13.14
CA LEU A 104 22.57 -3.23 -12.73
C LEU A 104 21.33 -3.03 -13.61
N GLU A 105 21.51 -3.05 -14.93
CA GLU A 105 20.43 -2.92 -15.91
C GLU A 105 19.36 -3.99 -15.70
N LYS A 106 19.78 -5.26 -15.57
CA LYS A 106 18.87 -6.37 -15.29
C LYS A 106 18.09 -6.16 -13.99
N GLY A 107 18.76 -5.70 -12.93
CA GLY A 107 18.12 -5.41 -11.65
C GLY A 107 17.06 -4.30 -11.76
N LEU A 108 17.39 -3.18 -12.42
CA LEU A 108 16.44 -2.08 -12.65
C LEU A 108 15.27 -2.51 -13.53
N ARG A 109 15.51 -3.23 -14.63
CA ARG A 109 14.43 -3.73 -15.50
C ARG A 109 13.51 -4.70 -14.77
N ASN A 110 14.03 -5.53 -13.87
CA ASN A 110 13.20 -6.38 -13.03
C ASN A 110 12.29 -5.58 -12.09
N GLN A 111 12.79 -4.47 -11.53
CA GLN A 111 11.97 -3.58 -10.70
C GLN A 111 10.87 -2.90 -11.51
N VAL A 112 11.20 -2.37 -12.69
CA VAL A 112 10.21 -1.77 -13.60
C VAL A 112 9.14 -2.79 -13.96
N LYS A 113 9.53 -4.01 -14.33
CA LYS A 113 8.59 -5.09 -14.67
C LYS A 113 7.72 -5.50 -13.48
N ALA A 114 8.26 -5.52 -12.26
CA ALA A 114 7.49 -5.80 -11.06
C ALA A 114 6.44 -4.71 -10.80
N ALA A 115 6.83 -3.44 -10.96
CA ALA A 115 5.94 -2.30 -10.85
C ALA A 115 4.83 -2.31 -11.91
N GLU A 116 5.18 -2.56 -13.18
CA GLU A 116 4.21 -2.75 -14.28
C GLU A 116 3.24 -3.89 -13.96
N GLY A 117 3.71 -5.01 -13.40
CA GLY A 117 2.87 -6.14 -12.99
C GLY A 117 1.89 -5.81 -11.86
N ALA A 118 2.32 -5.02 -10.87
CA ALA A 118 1.48 -4.56 -9.77
C ALA A 118 0.36 -3.62 -10.27
N VAL A 119 0.73 -2.68 -11.14
CA VAL A 119 -0.18 -1.71 -11.76
C VAL A 119 -1.14 -2.40 -12.74
N ALA A 120 -0.67 -3.33 -13.56
CA ALA A 120 -1.51 -4.14 -14.42
C ALA A 120 -2.55 -4.95 -13.62
N THR A 121 -2.17 -5.46 -12.44
CA THR A 121 -3.08 -6.18 -11.57
C THR A 121 -4.20 -5.29 -11.02
N LEU A 122 -3.88 -4.03 -10.67
CA LEU A 122 -4.89 -3.02 -10.34
C LEU A 122 -5.85 -2.79 -11.52
N TRP A 123 -5.30 -2.64 -12.73
CA TRP A 123 -6.08 -2.34 -13.93
C TRP A 123 -6.99 -3.46 -14.44
N ARG A 124 -6.73 -4.72 -14.09
CA ARG A 124 -7.67 -5.83 -14.36
C ARG A 124 -8.98 -5.69 -13.59
N THR A 125 -9.00 -4.91 -12.51
CA THR A 125 -10.22 -4.61 -11.76
C THR A 125 -10.86 -3.37 -12.35
N ALA A 126 -12.13 -3.47 -12.78
CA ALA A 126 -12.88 -2.32 -13.25
C ALA A 126 -13.02 -1.29 -12.11
N PRO A 127 -12.73 0.00 -12.35
CA PRO A 127 -13.03 1.04 -11.38
C PRO A 127 -14.56 1.21 -11.24
N PRO A 128 -15.05 1.59 -10.05
CA PRO A 128 -16.40 2.14 -9.92
C PRO A 128 -16.58 3.36 -10.82
N ASP A 129 -17.79 3.62 -11.32
CA ASP A 129 -18.07 4.72 -12.25
C ASP A 129 -17.59 6.08 -11.72
N ALA A 130 -17.73 6.32 -10.42
CA ALA A 130 -17.28 7.54 -9.74
C ALA A 130 -15.74 7.76 -9.80
N LEU A 131 -14.97 6.73 -10.12
CA LEU A 131 -13.51 6.76 -10.24
C LEU A 131 -13.03 6.45 -11.67
N ALA A 132 -13.92 6.34 -12.65
CA ALA A 132 -13.57 5.95 -14.02
C ALA A 132 -12.55 6.92 -14.66
N ASP A 133 -12.82 8.23 -14.57
CA ASP A 133 -11.97 9.27 -15.14
C ASP A 133 -10.60 9.34 -14.43
N ALA A 134 -10.59 9.31 -13.10
CA ALA A 134 -9.36 9.28 -12.31
C ALA A 134 -8.54 8.01 -12.59
N SER A 135 -9.20 6.86 -12.80
CA SER A 135 -8.54 5.60 -13.18
C SER A 135 -7.93 5.69 -14.59
N ALA A 136 -8.63 6.31 -15.54
CA ALA A 136 -8.13 6.54 -16.88
C ALA A 136 -6.91 7.48 -16.89
N ALA A 137 -6.96 8.57 -16.12
CA ALA A 137 -5.83 9.48 -15.95
C ALA A 137 -4.62 8.77 -15.32
N ALA A 138 -4.83 8.00 -14.25
CA ALA A 138 -3.76 7.24 -13.60
C ALA A 138 -3.12 6.19 -14.52
N ARG A 139 -3.92 5.54 -15.39
CA ARG A 139 -3.41 4.62 -16.42
C ARG A 139 -2.52 5.35 -17.43
N GLN A 140 -2.98 6.50 -17.93
CA GLN A 140 -2.21 7.30 -18.88
C GLN A 140 -0.89 7.78 -18.28
N SER A 141 -0.89 8.26 -17.04
CA SER A 141 0.32 8.69 -16.34
C SER A 141 1.26 7.52 -16.05
N ALA A 142 0.73 6.33 -15.73
CA ALA A 142 1.53 5.12 -15.56
C ALA A 142 2.25 4.74 -16.87
N ASP A 143 1.52 4.76 -18.00
CA ASP A 143 2.10 4.45 -19.31
C ASP A 143 3.21 5.44 -19.69
N ALA A 144 3.02 6.73 -19.39
CA ALA A 144 4.03 7.77 -19.62
C ALA A 144 5.28 7.54 -18.74
N PHE A 145 5.08 7.24 -17.46
CA PHE A 145 6.16 6.92 -16.52
C PHE A 145 6.97 5.71 -16.96
N PHE A 146 6.32 4.57 -17.23
CA PHE A 146 7.01 3.34 -17.62
C PHE A 146 7.70 3.46 -18.98
N ARG A 147 7.10 4.18 -19.94
CA ARG A 147 7.74 4.46 -21.23
C ARG A 147 9.00 5.30 -21.05
N THR A 148 8.94 6.34 -20.23
CA THR A 148 10.09 7.20 -19.94
C THR A 148 11.19 6.39 -19.26
N MET A 149 10.86 5.65 -18.20
CA MET A 149 11.82 4.82 -17.47
C MET A 149 12.49 3.77 -18.38
N ASN A 150 11.72 3.03 -19.17
CA ASN A 150 12.29 2.05 -20.10
C ASN A 150 13.19 2.70 -21.16
N GLY A 151 12.78 3.87 -21.68
CA GLY A 151 13.60 4.64 -22.63
C GLY A 151 14.93 5.10 -22.05
N GLU A 152 14.95 5.56 -20.79
CA GLU A 152 16.21 5.91 -20.11
C GLU A 152 17.08 4.68 -19.82
N LEU A 153 16.47 3.55 -19.43
CA LEU A 153 17.22 2.30 -19.22
C LEU A 153 17.85 1.76 -20.52
N ASP A 154 17.22 1.98 -21.67
CA ASP A 154 17.79 1.60 -22.97
C ASP A 154 19.07 2.40 -23.27
N ARG A 155 19.16 3.66 -22.83
CA ARG A 155 20.34 4.51 -22.99
C ARG A 155 21.47 4.20 -22.00
N MET A 156 21.22 3.41 -20.96
CA MET A 156 22.24 3.03 -19.97
C MET A 156 23.51 2.48 -20.64
N SER A 157 23.35 1.72 -21.72
CA SER A 157 24.49 1.11 -22.42
C SER A 157 25.40 2.13 -23.13
N GLU A 158 24.88 3.31 -23.43
CA GLU A 158 25.58 4.44 -24.06
C GLU A 158 26.22 5.34 -23.00
N GLU A 159 25.58 5.49 -21.82
CA GLU A 159 26.02 6.38 -20.75
C GLU A 159 27.00 5.73 -19.76
N LEU A 160 26.93 4.41 -19.58
CA LEU A 160 27.79 3.68 -18.64
C LEU A 160 28.72 2.70 -19.36
N PRO A 161 30.00 2.62 -18.97
CA PRO A 161 30.89 1.54 -19.41
C PRO A 161 30.43 0.19 -18.85
N ARG A 162 30.91 -0.93 -19.42
CA ARG A 162 30.55 -2.29 -18.96
C ARG A 162 30.81 -2.50 -17.46
N THR A 163 31.93 -1.95 -16.97
CA THR A 163 32.29 -1.90 -15.56
C THR A 163 32.43 -0.44 -15.17
N ALA A 164 31.56 0.04 -14.28
CA ALA A 164 31.48 1.44 -13.90
C ALA A 164 31.94 1.67 -12.46
N SER A 165 32.48 2.85 -12.18
CA SER A 165 32.72 3.31 -10.81
C SER A 165 31.41 3.78 -10.17
N LEU A 166 31.39 3.84 -8.83
CA LEU A 166 30.25 4.40 -8.10
C LEU A 166 29.92 5.84 -8.52
N GLN A 167 30.94 6.65 -8.83
CA GLN A 167 30.76 8.02 -9.29
C GLN A 167 30.05 8.09 -10.66
N GLN A 168 30.41 7.21 -11.59
CA GLN A 168 29.75 7.14 -12.90
C GLN A 168 28.29 6.70 -12.76
N VAL A 169 28.04 5.69 -11.92
CA VAL A 169 26.68 5.21 -11.66
C VAL A 169 25.84 6.26 -10.92
N SER A 170 26.44 7.01 -9.99
CA SER A 170 25.76 8.13 -9.32
C SER A 170 25.40 9.25 -10.30
N ALA A 171 26.30 9.60 -11.24
CA ALA A 171 26.01 10.59 -12.28
C ALA A 171 24.87 10.12 -13.21
N TYR A 172 24.90 8.86 -13.63
CA TYR A 172 23.82 8.23 -14.40
C TYR A 172 22.48 8.28 -13.63
N PHE A 173 22.45 7.91 -12.35
CA PHE A 173 21.22 7.98 -11.56
C PHE A 173 20.71 9.40 -11.38
N GLY A 174 21.59 10.40 -11.30
CA GLY A 174 21.19 11.81 -11.29
C GLY A 174 20.53 12.24 -12.61
N SER A 175 21.04 11.78 -13.74
CA SER A 175 20.44 12.00 -15.08
C SER A 175 19.09 11.29 -15.20
N LEU A 176 19.04 10.01 -14.84
CA LEU A 176 17.84 9.18 -14.85
C LEU A 176 16.73 9.80 -14.00
N ASP A 177 17.04 10.19 -12.77
CA ASP A 177 16.06 10.80 -11.87
C ASP A 177 15.56 12.15 -12.43
N ALA A 178 16.44 12.99 -12.98
CA ALA A 178 16.02 14.25 -13.61
C ALA A 178 15.07 14.02 -14.81
N ALA A 179 15.32 13.01 -15.62
CA ALA A 179 14.48 12.66 -16.78
C ALA A 179 13.14 12.05 -16.38
N VAL A 180 13.12 11.18 -15.36
CA VAL A 180 11.93 10.41 -14.97
C VAL A 180 11.04 11.16 -13.98
N ARG A 181 11.60 12.06 -13.15
CA ARG A 181 10.88 12.75 -12.06
C ARG A 181 9.58 13.42 -12.49
N PRO A 182 9.46 14.10 -13.65
CA PRO A 182 8.19 14.70 -14.08
C PRO A 182 7.08 13.65 -14.24
N ALA A 183 7.32 12.62 -15.05
CA ALA A 183 6.35 11.55 -15.28
C ALA A 183 6.04 10.75 -14.01
N ALA A 184 7.05 10.52 -13.16
CA ALA A 184 6.86 9.85 -11.88
C ALA A 184 5.98 10.68 -10.92
N SER A 185 6.15 12.00 -10.90
CA SER A 185 5.36 12.91 -10.06
C SER A 185 3.91 12.98 -10.52
N GLU A 186 3.68 13.04 -11.84
CA GLU A 186 2.33 12.98 -12.42
C GLU A 186 1.63 11.66 -12.11
N PHE A 187 2.35 10.55 -12.23
CA PHE A 187 1.82 9.24 -11.87
C PHE A 187 1.50 9.14 -10.37
N ALA A 188 2.39 9.63 -9.50
CA ALA A 188 2.17 9.66 -8.04
C ALA A 188 0.95 10.52 -7.65
N ALA A 189 0.78 11.67 -8.30
CA ALA A 189 -0.37 12.54 -8.09
C ALA A 189 -1.68 11.86 -8.51
N ALA A 190 -1.71 11.26 -9.70
CA ALA A 190 -2.89 10.55 -10.18
C ALA A 190 -3.25 9.34 -9.30
N MET A 191 -2.26 8.59 -8.81
CA MET A 191 -2.49 7.49 -7.89
C MET A 191 -2.96 7.96 -6.51
N THR A 192 -2.49 9.12 -6.03
CA THR A 192 -2.95 9.75 -4.79
C THR A 192 -4.41 10.18 -4.89
N GLU A 193 -4.78 10.82 -6.00
CA GLU A 193 -6.17 11.19 -6.29
C GLU A 193 -7.07 9.95 -6.32
N LEU A 194 -6.63 8.93 -7.06
CA LEU A 194 -7.37 7.67 -7.20
C LEU A 194 -7.51 6.92 -5.86
N ALA A 195 -6.51 7.00 -4.98
CA ALA A 195 -6.55 6.39 -3.65
C ALA A 195 -7.40 7.19 -2.65
N GLY A 196 -7.68 8.48 -2.91
CA GLY A 196 -8.31 9.38 -1.93
C GLY A 196 -7.44 9.73 -0.73
N LYS A 197 -6.14 9.38 -0.76
CA LYS A 197 -5.13 9.67 0.27
C LYS A 197 -3.74 9.60 -0.34
N GLN A 198 -2.74 10.18 0.34
CA GLN A 198 -1.35 10.17 -0.13
C GLN A 198 -0.87 8.76 -0.49
N CYS A 199 -0.47 8.61 -1.75
CA CYS A 199 0.20 7.44 -2.30
C CYS A 199 1.67 7.84 -2.50
N GLY A 200 2.58 7.27 -1.70
CA GLY A 200 4.00 7.39 -2.01
C GLY A 200 4.29 6.53 -3.23
N VAL A 201 4.71 7.13 -4.34
CA VAL A 201 5.41 6.39 -5.40
C VAL A 201 6.85 6.87 -5.29
N THR A 202 7.75 6.00 -4.83
CA THR A 202 9.16 6.38 -4.71
C THR A 202 9.70 6.63 -6.12
N THR A 203 10.14 7.86 -6.38
CA THR A 203 10.59 8.30 -7.71
C THR A 203 12.01 7.86 -8.06
N ALA A 204 12.74 7.24 -7.12
CA ALA A 204 14.11 6.81 -7.28
C ALA A 204 14.31 5.36 -6.80
N PRO A 205 15.10 4.53 -7.51
CA PRO A 205 15.60 3.30 -6.93
C PRO A 205 16.43 3.65 -5.68
N ALA A 206 16.22 2.94 -4.57
CA ALA A 206 17.04 3.12 -3.39
C ALA A 206 18.51 2.85 -3.75
N GLY A 207 19.33 3.91 -3.70
CA GLY A 207 20.79 3.81 -3.80
C GLY A 207 21.36 3.02 -2.64
#